data_AF-V7HYE3-F1
#
_entry.id   AF-V7HYE3-F1
#
_cell.length_a   1.000
_cell.length_b   1.000
_cell.length_c   1.000
_cell.angle_alpha   90.00
_cell.angle_beta   90.00
_cell.angle_gamma   90.00
#
_symmetry.space_group_name_H-M   'P 1'
#
loop_
_entity.id
_entity.type
_entity.pdbx_description
1 polymer ?
#
loop_
_entity_poly.entity_id
_entity_poly.type
_entity_poly.pdbx_seq_one_letter_code
_entity_poly.pdbx_strand_id
1 'polypeptide(L)' 'MDYFKGGRKIMAELSEARKRANKKWNDANKDKQRMYAARSQAKKFIREFAQEEDLQLLEEMIVERREVLRK' A
#
# COMPACT_ATOMS: atom_id res chain seq x y z
N MET A 1 -21.35 11.77 11.44
CA MET A 1 -20.43 12.46 12.38
C MET A 1 -19.30 13.04 11.53
N ASP A 2 -19.48 14.25 11.01
CA ASP A 2 -18.45 14.90 10.19
C ASP A 2 -17.35 15.43 11.12
N TYR A 3 -16.15 14.85 11.03
CA TYR A 3 -15.00 15.30 11.80
C TYR A 3 -14.44 16.58 11.17
N PHE A 4 -14.44 17.68 11.91
CA PHE A 4 -13.81 18.94 11.54
C PHE A 4 -12.55 19.09 12.39
N LYS A 5 -11.36 19.00 11.77
CA LYS A 5 -10.09 19.39 12.42
C LYS A 5 -9.63 20.69 11.79
N GLY A 6 -9.72 21.79 12.55
CA GLY A 6 -9.24 23.11 12.12
C GLY A 6 -10.08 23.78 11.00
N GLY A 7 -11.41 23.66 11.06
CA GLY A 7 -12.33 24.48 10.25
C GLY A 7 -12.52 24.05 8.79
N ARG A 8 -11.97 22.91 8.34
CA ARG A 8 -12.26 22.32 7.02
C ARG A 8 -12.92 20.95 7.16
N LYS A 9 -14.02 20.73 6.42
CA LYS A 9 -14.70 19.43 6.32
C LYS A 9 -13.67 18.39 5.85
N ILE A 10 -13.46 17.33 6.63
CA ILE A 10 -12.45 16.29 6.30
C ILE A 10 -12.86 15.50 5.04
N MET A 11 -14.14 15.53 4.66
CA MET A 11 -14.67 15.05 3.38
C MET A 11 -14.66 16.13 2.28
N ALA A 12 -13.72 17.07 2.30
CA ALA A 12 -13.57 18.01 1.20
C ALA A 12 -12.96 17.27 0.01
N GLU A 13 -13.74 17.11 -1.05
CA GLU A 13 -13.24 16.67 -2.35
C GLU A 13 -11.94 17.41 -2.67
N LEU A 14 -10.91 16.65 -3.04
CA LEU A 14 -9.64 17.22 -3.46
C LEU A 14 -9.91 18.21 -4.61
N SER A 15 -9.47 19.46 -4.47
CA SER A 15 -9.51 20.42 -5.57
C SER A 15 -8.92 19.80 -6.84
N GLU A 16 -9.51 20.11 -8.00
CA GLU A 16 -9.03 19.64 -9.31
C GLU A 16 -7.53 19.91 -9.52
N ALA A 17 -7.02 21.04 -8.99
CA ALA A 17 -5.59 21.34 -9.03
C ALA A 17 -4.75 20.30 -8.25
N ARG A 18 -5.22 19.88 -7.08
CA ARG A 18 -4.56 18.86 -6.24
C ARG A 18 -4.69 17.47 -6.86
N LYS A 19 -5.82 17.14 -7.48
CA LYS A 19 -5.99 15.88 -8.25
C LYS A 19 -4.98 15.80 -9.40
N ARG A 20 -4.80 16.88 -10.17
CA ARG A 20 -3.81 16.95 -11.26
C ARG A 20 -2.36 16.84 -10.76
N ALA A 21 -2.03 17.53 -9.66
CA ALA A 21 -0.71 17.46 -9.05
C ALA A 21 -0.39 16.05 -8.54
N ASN A 22 -1.34 15.42 -7.83
CA ASN A 22 -1.21 14.03 -7.39
C ASN A 22 -1.07 13.10 -8.58
N LYS A 23 -1.87 13.26 -9.63
CA LYS A 23 -1.78 12.43 -10.85
C LYS A 23 -0.39 12.54 -11.48
N LYS A 24 0.17 13.74 -11.63
CA LYS A 24 1.52 13.95 -12.18
C LYS A 24 2.59 13.26 -11.32
N TRP A 25 2.48 13.37 -10.00
CA TRP A 25 3.42 12.71 -9.09
C TRP A 25 3.29 11.19 -9.11
N ASN A 26 2.05 10.68 -9.11
CA ASN A 26 1.73 9.26 -9.22
C ASN A 26 2.28 8.69 -10.53
N ASP A 27 2.09 9.41 -11.64
CA ASP A 27 2.56 9.01 -12.96
C ASP A 27 4.10 8.92 -13.03
N ALA A 28 4.80 9.80 -12.32
CA ALA A 28 6.26 9.78 -12.22
C ALA A 28 6.81 8.74 -11.20
N ASN A 29 5.98 8.28 -10.25
CA ASN A 29 6.39 7.37 -9.17
C ASN A 29 5.63 6.04 -9.20
N LYS A 30 5.20 5.59 -10.38
CA LYS A 30 4.38 4.37 -10.55
C LYS A 30 5.00 3.17 -9.85
N ASP A 31 6.31 2.98 -9.96
CA ASP A 31 6.99 1.80 -9.40
C ASP A 31 6.97 1.81 -7.87
N LYS A 32 7.22 2.97 -7.26
CA LYS A 32 7.12 3.14 -5.80
C LYS A 32 5.69 2.90 -5.33
N GLN A 33 4.70 3.36 -6.08
CA GLN A 33 3.29 3.13 -5.76
C GLN A 33 2.91 1.65 -5.85
N ARG A 34 3.35 0.96 -6.90
CA ARG A 34 3.14 -0.49 -7.03
C ARG A 34 3.75 -1.22 -5.84
N MET A 35 4.98 -0.88 -5.45
CA MET A 35 5.64 -1.46 -4.28
C MET A 35 4.82 -1.21 -2.99
N TYR A 36 4.33 0.02 -2.77
CA TYR A 36 3.51 0.32 -1.59
C TYR A 36 2.17 -0.41 -1.60
N ALA A 37 1.50 -0.47 -2.75
CA ALA A 37 0.24 -1.18 -2.92
C ALA A 37 0.43 -2.68 -2.66
N ALA A 38 1.44 -3.30 -3.28
CA ALA A 38 1.77 -4.70 -3.07
C ALA A 38 2.09 -5.00 -1.60
N ARG A 39 2.90 -4.16 -0.94
CA ARG A 39 3.21 -4.29 0.49
C ARG A 39 1.95 -4.21 1.36
N SER A 40 1.06 -3.27 1.07
CA SER A 40 -0.17 -3.10 1.84
C SER A 40 -1.13 -4.27 1.65
N GLN A 41 -1.25 -4.76 0.41
CA GLN A 41 -2.09 -5.91 0.10
C GLN A 41 -1.55 -7.18 0.76
N ALA A 42 -0.24 -7.43 0.69
CA ALA A 42 0.39 -8.57 1.35
C ALA A 42 0.15 -8.55 2.87
N LYS A 43 0.31 -7.39 3.52
CA LYS A 43 0.02 -7.24 4.96
C LYS A 43 -1.45 -7.54 5.29
N LYS A 44 -2.37 -7.09 4.43
CA LYS A 44 -3.80 -7.35 4.63
C LYS A 44 -4.11 -8.84 4.46
N PHE A 45 -3.58 -9.45 3.40
CA PHE A 45 -3.74 -10.86 3.12
C PHE A 45 -3.30 -11.73 4.29
N ILE A 46 -2.07 -11.56 4.77
CA ILE A 46 -1.51 -12.33 5.90
C ILE A 46 -2.35 -12.18 7.18
N ARG A 47 -2.94 -11.00 7.43
CA ARG A 47 -3.70 -10.75 8.67
C ARG A 47 -5.15 -11.18 8.64
N GLU A 48 -5.81 -11.05 7.49
CA GLU A 48 -7.27 -11.14 7.40
C GLU A 48 -7.75 -12.34 6.58
N PHE A 49 -6.92 -12.88 5.67
CA PHE A 49 -7.38 -13.86 4.68
C PHE A 49 -6.56 -15.15 4.63
N ALA A 50 -5.26 -15.09 4.95
CA ALA A 50 -4.37 -16.23 4.79
C ALA A 50 -4.78 -17.42 5.66
N GLN A 51 -4.80 -18.61 5.06
CA GLN A 51 -4.93 -19.89 5.76
C GLN A 51 -3.55 -20.43 6.15
N GLU A 52 -3.52 -21.47 6.98
CA GLU A 52 -2.26 -22.07 7.47
C GLU A 52 -1.32 -22.47 6.31
N GLU A 53 -1.86 -23.08 5.26
CA GLU A 53 -1.10 -23.46 4.05
C GLU A 53 -0.50 -22.24 3.34
N ASP A 54 -1.25 -21.14 3.24
CA ASP A 54 -0.75 -19.90 2.65
C ASP A 54 0.41 -19.32 3.47
N LEU A 55 0.31 -19.38 4.81
CA LEU A 55 1.35 -18.89 5.70
C LEU A 55 2.65 -19.69 5.55
N GLN A 56 2.55 -21.02 5.48
CA GLN A 56 3.69 -21.90 5.26
C GLN A 56 4.39 -21.59 3.93
N LEU A 57 3.63 -21.48 2.83
CA LEU A 57 4.18 -21.13 1.53
C LEU A 57 4.85 -19.75 1.54
N LEU A 58 4.23 -18.76 2.20
CA LEU A 58 4.80 -17.42 2.32
C LEU A 58 6.09 -17.40 3.15
N GLU A 59 6.20 -18.25 4.17
CA GLU A 59 7.44 -18.40 4.94
C GLU A 59 8.58 -18.96 4.09
N GLU A 60 8.32 -20.01 3.29
CA GLU A 60 9.30 -20.57 2.35
C GLU A 60 9.78 -19.50 1.35
N MET A 61 8.85 -18.75 0.75
CA MET A 61 9.18 -17.65 -0.16
C MET A 61 10.02 -16.55 0.51
N ILE A 62 9.79 -16.26 1.80
CA ILE A 62 10.60 -15.30 2.56
C ILE A 62 12.01 -15.81 2.77
N VAL A 63 12.18 -17.10 3.06
CA VAL A 63 13.51 -17.74 3.21
C VAL A 63 14.30 -17.60 1.91
N GLU A 64 13.74 -18.05 0.78
CA GLU A 64 14.38 -17.95 -0.53
C GLU A 64 14.78 -16.51 -0.87
N ARG A 65 13.86 -15.55 -0.63
CA ARG A 65 14.15 -14.14 -0.91
C ARG A 65 15.29 -13.60 -0.07
N ARG A 66 15.39 -14.00 1.21
CA ARG A 66 16.48 -13.60 2.10
C ARG A 66 17.81 -14.20 1.66
N GLU A 67 17.82 -15.42 1.16
CA GLU A 67 19.05 -16.03 0.63
C GLU A 67 19.57 -15.27 -0.60
N VAL A 68 18.70 -14.89 -1.52
CA VAL A 68 19.07 -14.07 -2.68
C VAL A 68 19.60 -12.70 -2.25
N LEU A 69 19.07 -12.10 -1.18
CA LEU A 69 19.51 -10.81 -0.66
C LEU A 69 20.79 -10.86 0.18
N ARG A 70 21.17 -12.05 0.66
CA ARG A 70 22.42 -12.26 1.42
C ARG A 70 23.63 -12.52 0.52
N LYS A 71 23.41 -12.78 -0.77
CA LYS A 71 24.44 -12.81 -1.82
C LYS A 71 24.70 -11.39 -2.33
#